data_AF-A0A5C5VXA8-F1
#
_entry.id   AF-A0A5C5VXA8-F1
#
_cell.length_a   1.000
_cell.length_b   1.000
_cell.length_c   1.000
_cell.angle_alpha   90.00
_cell.angle_beta   90.00
_cell.angle_gamma   90.00
#
_symmetry.space_group_name_H-M   'P 1'
#
loop_
_entity.id
_entity.type
_entity.pdbx_description
1 polymer ?
#
loop_
_entity_poly.entity_id
_entity_poly.type
_entity_poly.pdbx_seq_one_letter_code
_entity_poly.pdbx_strand_id
1 'polypeptide(L)' 'MTRRCPITRHEFHERSPDAEQVMTAISESLLLKRKEFSTGSFGYAGTGKIEVLVADTLVQCQVSVVATVVDSKHAE' A
#
# COMPACT_ATOMS: atom_id res chain seq x y z
N MET A 1 14.43 1.54 22.70
CA MET A 1 13.41 2.60 22.77
C MET A 1 12.21 2.17 21.95
N THR A 2 11.04 1.95 22.57
CA THR A 2 9.81 1.58 21.87
C THR A 2 9.32 2.79 21.08
N ARG A 3 9.42 2.74 19.74
CA ARG A 3 8.83 3.79 18.90
C ARG A 3 7.30 3.67 19.01
N ARG A 4 6.67 4.67 19.62
CA ARG A 4 5.21 4.77 19.67
C ARG A 4 4.72 5.33 18.33
N CYS A 5 3.55 4.90 17.88
CA CYS A 5 2.85 5.53 16.77
C CYS A 5 2.65 7.02 17.10
N PRO A 6 2.94 7.95 16.17
CA PRO A 6 2.91 9.38 16.45
C PRO A 6 1.49 9.94 16.55
N ILE A 7 0.48 9.16 16.17
CA ILE A 7 -0.94 9.49 16.27
C ILE A 7 -1.70 8.43 17.07
N THR A 8 -2.82 8.83 17.65
CA THR A 8 -3.81 7.98 18.30
C THR A 8 -4.79 7.39 17.29
N ARG A 9 -5.52 6.35 17.71
CA ARG A 9 -6.60 5.76 16.91
C ARG A 9 -7.73 6.75 16.64
N HIS A 10 -8.04 7.62 17.60
CA HIS A 10 -9.09 8.62 17.46
C HIS A 10 -8.75 9.65 16.39
N GLU A 11 -7.53 10.21 16.42
CA GLU A 11 -7.03 11.14 15.40
C GLU A 11 -7.03 10.51 14.00
N PHE A 12 -6.67 9.23 13.89
CA PHE A 12 -6.76 8.52 12.62
C PHE A 12 -8.20 8.49 12.10
N HIS A 13 -9.19 8.11 12.90
CA HIS A 13 -10.57 8.00 12.39
C HIS A 13 -11.23 9.33 12.06
N GLU A 14 -10.90 10.41 12.78
CA GLU A 14 -11.52 11.72 12.53
C GLU A 14 -10.85 12.50 11.40
N ARG A 15 -9.54 12.29 11.19
CA ARG A 15 -8.70 13.15 10.35
C ARG A 15 -7.87 12.36 9.34
N SER A 16 -8.25 11.11 9.04
CA SER A 16 -7.58 10.33 8.00
C SER A 16 -7.72 11.02 6.65
N PRO A 17 -6.65 10.99 5.84
CA PRO A 17 -6.73 11.42 4.45
C PRO A 17 -7.72 10.54 3.68
N ASP A 18 -8.24 11.08 2.58
CA ASP A 18 -9.05 10.29 1.67
C ASP A 18 -8.22 9.20 0.97
N ALA A 19 -8.93 8.26 0.34
CA ALA A 19 -8.29 7.15 -0.36
C ALA A 19 -7.41 7.62 -1.54
N GLU A 20 -7.73 8.76 -2.15
CA GLU A 20 -6.99 9.29 -3.31
C GLU A 20 -5.58 9.75 -2.90
N GLN A 21 -5.47 10.47 -1.79
CA GLN A 21 -4.18 10.87 -1.21
C GLN A 21 -3.30 9.68 -0.86
N VAL A 22 -3.89 8.62 -0.28
CA VAL A 22 -3.16 7.38 0.01
C VAL A 22 -2.69 6.71 -1.28
N MET A 23 -3.52 6.69 -2.32
CA MET A 23 -3.17 6.12 -3.62
C MET A 23 -2.06 6.90 -4.33
N THR A 24 -2.04 8.23 -4.25
CA THR A 24 -0.93 9.05 -4.75
C THR A 24 0.38 8.67 -4.07
N ALA A 25 0.41 8.60 -2.73
CA ALA A 25 1.61 8.21 -1.98
C ALA A 25 2.11 6.80 -2.34
N ILE A 26 1.19 5.85 -2.59
CA ILE A 26 1.53 4.51 -3.07
C ILE A 26 2.16 4.59 -4.46
N SER A 27 1.57 5.33 -5.39
CA SER A 27 2.03 5.42 -6.77
C SER A 27 3.42 6.03 -6.92
N GLU A 28 3.76 6.99 -6.07
CA GLU A 28 5.06 7.67 -6.08
C GLU A 28 6.17 6.83 -5.44
N SER A 29 5.82 5.98 -4.46
CA SER A 29 6.78 5.29 -3.61
C SER A 29 6.95 3.80 -3.93
N LEU A 30 6.01 3.18 -4.64
CA LEU A 30 5.97 1.73 -4.81
C LEU A 30 6.10 1.30 -6.27
N LEU A 31 7.25 0.74 -6.62
CA LEU A 31 7.44 0.07 -7.90
C LEU A 31 6.92 -1.37 -7.84
N LEU A 32 5.89 -1.67 -8.63
CA LEU A 32 5.40 -3.04 -8.77
C LEU A 32 6.28 -3.83 -9.73
N LYS A 33 6.54 -5.10 -9.40
CA LYS A 33 7.29 -6.03 -10.25
C LYS A 33 6.36 -7.11 -10.78
N ARG A 34 6.60 -7.52 -12.03
CA ARG A 34 5.96 -8.71 -12.59
C ARG A 34 6.21 -9.91 -11.68
N LYS A 35 5.17 -10.70 -11.43
CA LYS A 35 5.19 -11.84 -10.54
C LYS A 35 4.30 -12.95 -11.07
N GLU A 36 4.85 -14.16 -11.10
CA GLU A 36 4.08 -15.39 -11.19
C GLU A 36 3.70 -15.84 -9.77
N PHE A 37 2.44 -16.23 -9.60
CA PHE A 37 1.89 -16.67 -8.32
C PHE A 37 1.81 -18.20 -8.28
N SER A 38 1.86 -18.78 -7.09
CA SER A 38 1.86 -20.23 -6.89
C SER A 38 0.61 -20.95 -7.44
N THR A 39 -0.46 -20.20 -7.73
CA THR A 39 -1.69 -20.70 -8.35
C THR A 39 -1.62 -20.84 -9.87
N GLY A 40 -0.50 -20.45 -10.49
CA GLY A 40 -0.29 -20.41 -11.94
C GLY A 40 -0.77 -19.12 -12.62
N SER A 41 -1.34 -18.19 -11.86
CA SER A 41 -1.67 -16.84 -12.36
C SER A 41 -0.44 -15.94 -12.41
N PHE A 42 -0.49 -14.86 -13.20
CA PHE A 42 0.54 -13.84 -13.22
C PHE A 42 -0.04 -12.44 -13.02
N GLY A 43 0.84 -11.49 -12.69
CA GLY A 43 0.47 -10.10 -12.51
C GLY A 43 1.62 -9.28 -11.95
N TYR A 44 1.31 -8.35 -11.06
CA TYR A 44 2.25 -7.42 -10.46
C TYR A 44 2.13 -7.43 -8.95
N ALA A 45 3.26 -7.33 -8.25
CA ALA A 45 3.29 -7.21 -6.80
C ALA A 45 4.39 -6.25 -6.35
N GLY A 46 4.13 -5.55 -5.25
CA GLY A 46 5.10 -4.68 -4.60
C GLY A 46 4.79 -4.55 -3.12
N THR A 47 5.83 -4.46 -2.29
CA THR A 47 5.72 -4.24 -0.85
C THR A 47 6.74 -3.20 -0.46
N GLY A 48 6.37 -2.27 0.41
CA GLY A 48 7.23 -1.17 0.81
C GLY A 48 6.67 -0.39 1.97
N LYS A 49 7.28 0.77 2.22
CA LYS A 49 6.80 1.74 3.19
C LYS A 49 6.52 3.05 2.48
N ILE A 50 5.45 3.70 2.88
CA ILE A 50 5.07 5.03 2.39
C ILE A 50 4.89 5.96 3.58
N GLU A 51 4.92 7.25 3.32
CA GLU A 51 4.53 8.26 4.30
C GLU A 51 3.17 8.81 3.91
N VAL A 52 2.26 8.86 4.89
CA VAL A 52 0.92 9.39 4.71
C VAL A 52 0.70 10.48 5.75
N LEU A 53 0.25 11.65 5.30
CA LEU A 53 -0.09 12.74 6.19
C LEU A 53 -1.45 12.46 6.84
N VAL A 54 -1.47 12.26 8.16
CA VAL A 54 -2.69 12.09 8.96
C VAL A 54 -2.69 13.15 10.02
N ALA A 55 -3.73 13.98 10.10
CA ALA A 55 -3.85 14.96 11.17
C ALA A 55 -2.63 15.90 11.32
N ASP A 56 -2.02 16.32 10.20
CA ASP A 56 -0.76 17.11 10.11
C ASP A 56 0.52 16.37 10.52
N THR A 57 0.44 15.06 10.76
CA THR A 57 1.57 14.22 11.15
C THR A 57 1.89 13.22 10.04
N LEU A 58 3.16 13.16 9.61
CA LEU A 58 3.62 12.11 8.69
C LEU A 58 3.69 10.77 9.43
N VAL A 59 2.90 9.81 8.95
CA VAL A 59 2.83 8.46 9.50
C VAL A 59 3.46 7.50 8.50
N GLN A 60 4.41 6.69 8.98
CA GLN A 60 4.98 5.62 8.17
C GLN A 60 4.01 4.44 8.10
N CYS A 61 3.52 4.16 6.91
CA CYS A 61 2.61 3.06 6.63
C CYS A 61 3.35 1.93 5.91
N GLN A 62 3.09 0.70 6.32
CA GLN A 62 3.48 -0.48 5.55
C GLN A 62 2.43 -0.70 4.46
N VAL A 63 2.86 -0.85 3.21
CA VAL A 63 1.97 -1.13 2.08
C VAL A 63 2.37 -2.43 1.38
N SER A 64 1.36 -3.16 0.91
CA SER A 64 1.53 -4.28 -0.02
C SER A 64 0.44 -4.20 -1.08
N VAL A 65 0.83 -4.16 -2.34
CA VAL A 65 -0.08 -4.10 -3.50
C VAL A 65 0.11 -5.37 -4.32
N VAL A 66 -1.00 -5.97 -4.71
CA VAL A 66 -1.05 -7.13 -5.60
C VAL A 66 -2.11 -6.84 -6.67
N ALA A 67 -1.69 -6.87 -7.92
CA ALA A 67 -2.58 -6.79 -9.08
C ALA A 67 -2.44 -8.10 -9.85
N THR A 68 -3.49 -8.92 -9.86
CA THR A 68 -3.51 -10.19 -10.61
C THR A 68 -4.16 -9.95 -11.95
N VAL A 69 -3.57 -10.46 -13.04
CA VAL A 69 -4.22 -10.44 -14.35
C VAL A 69 -5.36 -11.45 -14.32
N VAL A 70 -6.57 -10.98 -14.57
CA VAL A 70 -7.78 -11.81 -14.60
C VAL A 70 -7.64 -12.85 -15.72
N ASP A 71 -8.07 -14.09 -15.45
CA ASP A 71 -7.99 -15.25 -16.35
C ASP A 71 -6.58 -15.64 -16.86
N SER A 72 -5.53 -15.14 -16.20
CA SER A 72 -4.13 -15.40 -16.58
C SER A 72 -3.63 -16.83 -16.37
N LYS A 73 -4.36 -17.66 -15.63
CA LYS A 73 -3.94 -19.03 -15.31
C LYS A 73 -3.79 -19.93 -16.55
N HIS A 74 -4.54 -19.63 -17.60
CA HIS A 74 -4.61 -20.40 -18.84
C HIS A 74 -4.20 -19.58 -20.06
N ALA A 75 -3.55 -18.43 -19.85
CA ALA A 75 -3.07 -17.60 -20.94
C ALA A 75 -1.73 -18.16 -21.46
N GLU A 76 -1.70 -18.54 -22.74
CA GLU A 76 -0.51 -19.01 -23.49
C GLU A 76 0.14 -17.87 -24.29
#